data_AF-A0A857FV67-F1
#
_entry.id   AF-A0A857FV67-F1
#
_cell.length_a   1.000
_cell.length_b   1.000
_cell.length_c   1.000
_cell.angle_alpha   90.00
_cell.angle_beta   90.00
_cell.angle_gamma   90.00
#
_symmetry.space_group_name_H-M   'P 1'
#
loop_
_entity.id
_entity.type
_entity.pdbx_description
1 polymer ?
#
loop_
_entity_poly.entity_id
_entity_poly.type
_entity_poly.pdbx_seq_one_letter_code
_entity_poly.pdbx_strand_id
1 'polypeptide(L)'
;MPACGRFQRRVASVTDPSPSSASPVAELPIRVAALYHFTPFADVGAVREHLLAACHELGIRGILLVAHEGINGTIAGTDAAIDAILAIIRALPDCAGLEVKFSRAPALPFHRMKVRIKREIVTMGIDGLDPRRDVGHYVPPEDWNALISDPDTIVIDTRNDYEVAIGTFRGAIDPGTKTFREFPQWFRERQAELLHEGRTPKIAMFCTGGIRCEKATAFVRAEGVEDVFHLQGGILKYLETVPEAQSLWEGECFVFDQRVSVGHGLAPGTFDICHACRTPLSAADRQSPDYEEGVRCPHCSTDRTEAQRQRYAERERQIQLARSRGAHHMGLPLPVGATDGAEAPKEVAPSAQKQKVVPK
;
A
#
# COMPACT_ATOMS: atom_id res chain seq x y z
N MET A 1 73.15 -2.39 -39.35
CA MET A 1 73.45 -3.83 -39.53
C MET A 1 74.25 -4.31 -38.33
N PRO A 2 74.11 -5.56 -37.83
CA PRO A 2 73.03 -6.56 -37.90
C PRO A 2 72.37 -6.79 -36.50
N ALA A 3 71.08 -7.09 -36.38
CA ALA A 3 70.46 -8.43 -36.39
C ALA A 3 71.08 -9.46 -35.40
N CYS A 4 70.33 -9.86 -34.36
CA CYS A 4 69.89 -11.25 -34.17
C CYS A 4 69.00 -11.37 -32.91
N GLY A 5 67.80 -11.93 -33.07
CA GLY A 5 66.84 -12.12 -31.99
C GLY A 5 67.05 -13.40 -31.18
N ARG A 6 66.25 -13.54 -30.13
CA ARG A 6 65.70 -14.83 -29.68
C ARG A 6 64.48 -14.63 -28.78
N PHE A 7 63.42 -15.32 -29.18
CA PHE A 7 62.19 -15.56 -28.45
C PHE A 7 62.45 -16.22 -27.09
N GLN A 8 61.73 -15.79 -26.04
CA GLN A 8 61.28 -16.69 -24.99
C GLN A 8 59.96 -16.19 -24.35
N ARG A 9 58.97 -17.07 -24.52
CA ARG A 9 57.61 -17.17 -23.99
C ARG A 9 57.30 -16.34 -22.73
N ARG A 10 56.35 -15.40 -22.85
CA ARG A 10 55.54 -14.93 -21.70
C ARG A 10 54.36 -15.87 -21.55
N VAL A 11 54.26 -16.51 -20.39
CA VAL A 11 53.08 -17.27 -19.95
C VAL A 11 51.98 -16.24 -19.68
N ALA A 12 50.88 -16.31 -20.44
CA ALA A 12 49.68 -15.54 -20.16
C ALA A 12 48.99 -16.16 -18.94
N SER A 13 48.98 -15.43 -17.82
CA SER A 13 48.06 -15.72 -16.72
C SER A 13 46.66 -15.29 -17.14
N VAL A 14 45.86 -16.27 -17.57
CA VAL A 14 44.42 -16.12 -17.68
C VAL A 14 43.88 -16.05 -16.26
N THR A 15 43.57 -14.84 -15.80
CA THR A 15 42.69 -14.67 -14.64
C THR A 15 41.27 -14.55 -15.19
N ASP A 16 40.49 -15.62 -15.03
CA ASP A 16 39.05 -15.60 -15.26
C ASP A 16 38.41 -14.45 -14.45
N PRO A 17 37.48 -13.68 -15.02
CA PRO A 17 36.65 -12.79 -14.22
C PRO A 17 35.72 -13.64 -13.35
N SER A 18 35.89 -13.55 -12.03
CA SER A 18 34.95 -14.09 -11.06
C SER A 18 33.52 -13.65 -11.44
N PRO A 19 32.54 -14.57 -11.48
CA PRO A 19 31.15 -14.19 -11.71
C PRO A 19 30.69 -13.35 -10.52
N SER A 20 30.43 -12.07 -10.80
CA SER A 20 29.68 -11.18 -9.93
C SER A 20 28.35 -11.87 -9.63
N SER A 21 28.15 -12.28 -8.38
CA SER A 21 26.88 -12.74 -7.86
C SER A 21 25.94 -11.52 -7.80
N ALA A 22 25.33 -11.18 -8.93
CA ALA A 22 24.14 -10.36 -8.93
C ALA A 22 23.07 -11.14 -8.17
N SER A 23 22.71 -10.68 -6.97
CA SER A 23 21.49 -11.10 -6.31
C SER A 23 20.33 -10.98 -7.31
N PRO A 24 19.46 -11.98 -7.46
CA PRO A 24 18.32 -11.86 -8.37
C PRO A 24 17.48 -10.68 -7.91
N VAL A 25 17.41 -9.64 -8.75
CA VAL A 25 16.42 -8.57 -8.58
C VAL A 25 15.08 -9.28 -8.61
N ALA A 26 14.34 -9.23 -7.50
CA ALA A 26 13.04 -9.89 -7.42
C ALA A 26 12.18 -9.43 -8.60
N GLU A 27 11.74 -10.36 -9.45
CA GLU A 27 10.84 -10.02 -10.54
C GLU A 27 9.54 -9.48 -9.93
N LEU A 28 9.11 -8.29 -10.37
CA LEU A 28 7.85 -7.69 -9.95
C LEU A 28 6.88 -7.61 -11.14
N PRO A 29 6.38 -8.77 -11.65
CA PRO A 29 5.65 -8.84 -12.91
C PRO A 29 4.22 -8.26 -12.82
N ILE A 30 3.67 -8.13 -11.61
CA ILE A 30 2.31 -7.63 -11.42
C ILE A 30 2.31 -6.11 -11.32
N ARG A 31 1.47 -5.48 -12.14
CA ARG A 31 1.19 -4.04 -12.06
C ARG A 31 0.03 -3.81 -11.13
N VAL A 32 0.21 -2.90 -10.18
CA VAL A 32 -0.84 -2.43 -9.27
C VAL A 32 -1.16 -0.99 -9.61
N ALA A 33 -2.44 -0.70 -9.79
CA ALA A 33 -2.99 0.61 -10.10
C ALA A 33 -3.84 1.10 -8.92
N ALA A 34 -3.41 2.16 -8.25
CA ALA A 34 -4.20 2.91 -7.29
C ALA A 34 -4.80 4.13 -7.99
N LEU A 35 -6.12 4.30 -7.85
CA LEU A 35 -6.87 5.30 -8.61
C LEU A 35 -8.02 5.87 -7.80
N TYR A 36 -8.37 7.12 -8.08
CA TYR A 36 -9.64 7.71 -7.70
C TYR A 36 -10.01 8.80 -8.70
N HIS A 37 -11.30 9.10 -8.80
CA HIS A 37 -11.81 10.19 -9.60
C HIS A 37 -13.16 10.65 -9.07
N PHE A 38 -13.30 11.94 -8.79
CA PHE A 38 -14.57 12.53 -8.39
C PHE A 38 -15.36 12.95 -9.64
N THR A 39 -16.48 12.27 -9.86
CA THR A 39 -17.35 12.49 -11.03
C THR A 39 -18.79 12.07 -10.69
N PRO A 40 -19.82 12.77 -11.18
CA PRO A 40 -21.18 12.39 -10.88
C PRO A 40 -21.59 11.15 -11.67
N PHE A 41 -21.87 10.04 -10.98
CA PHE A 41 -22.50 8.87 -11.59
C PHE A 41 -24.00 8.85 -11.30
N ALA A 42 -24.80 8.91 -12.36
CA ALA A 42 -26.26 8.79 -12.25
C ALA A 42 -26.69 7.36 -11.86
N ASP A 43 -26.14 6.35 -12.54
CA ASP A 43 -26.43 4.93 -12.30
C ASP A 43 -25.18 4.17 -11.82
N VAL A 44 -24.97 4.18 -10.50
CA VAL A 44 -23.87 3.44 -9.87
C VAL A 44 -24.04 1.91 -9.96
N GLY A 45 -25.26 1.43 -10.22
CA GLY A 45 -25.57 0.02 -10.44
C GLY A 45 -24.98 -0.47 -11.74
N ALA A 46 -25.30 0.23 -12.84
CA ALA A 46 -24.76 -0.04 -14.16
C ALA A 46 -23.23 0.05 -14.20
N VAL A 47 -22.64 1.10 -13.60
CA VAL A 47 -21.18 1.24 -13.50
C VAL A 47 -20.55 0.06 -12.76
N ARG A 48 -21.14 -0.37 -11.63
CA ARG A 48 -20.63 -1.52 -10.87
C ARG A 48 -20.63 -2.79 -11.72
N GLU A 49 -21.73 -3.09 -12.40
CA GLU A 49 -21.88 -4.33 -13.17
C GLU A 49 -20.92 -4.36 -14.35
N HIS A 50 -20.82 -3.25 -15.08
CA HIS A 50 -19.91 -3.09 -16.21
C HIS A 50 -18.44 -3.31 -15.79
N LEU A 51 -17.99 -2.63 -14.73
CA LEU A 51 -16.60 -2.74 -14.27
C LEU A 51 -16.30 -4.12 -13.68
N LEU A 52 -17.25 -4.76 -12.98
CA LEU A 52 -17.03 -6.08 -12.41
C LEU A 52 -16.86 -7.13 -13.52
N ALA A 53 -17.71 -7.10 -14.55
CA ALA A 53 -17.61 -7.99 -15.70
C ALA A 53 -16.28 -7.81 -16.44
N ALA A 54 -15.92 -6.57 -16.78
CA ALA A 54 -14.66 -6.25 -17.45
C ALA A 54 -13.44 -6.72 -16.65
N CYS A 55 -13.40 -6.45 -15.34
CA CYS A 55 -12.31 -6.92 -14.48
C CYS A 55 -12.20 -8.44 -14.44
N HIS A 56 -13.33 -9.17 -14.43
CA HIS A 56 -13.31 -10.64 -14.45
C HIS A 56 -12.77 -11.18 -15.77
N GLU A 57 -13.22 -10.64 -16.91
CA GLU A 57 -12.74 -11.03 -18.24
C GLU A 57 -11.23 -10.79 -18.40
N LEU A 58 -10.74 -9.68 -17.84
CA LEU A 58 -9.32 -9.31 -17.87
C LEU A 58 -8.47 -10.01 -16.79
N GLY A 59 -9.06 -10.85 -15.93
CA GLY A 59 -8.35 -11.54 -14.86
C GLY A 59 -7.82 -10.63 -13.75
N ILE A 60 -8.39 -9.43 -13.60
CA ILE A 60 -7.99 -8.42 -12.61
C ILE A 60 -8.47 -8.81 -11.22
N ARG A 61 -7.66 -8.49 -10.22
CA ARG A 61 -8.03 -8.60 -8.80
C ARG A 61 -7.85 -7.27 -8.10
N GLY A 62 -8.64 -7.02 -7.06
CA GLY A 62 -8.64 -5.72 -6.41
C GLY A 62 -9.98 -5.33 -5.84
N ILE A 63 -10.08 -4.05 -5.50
CA ILE A 63 -11.31 -3.45 -4.99
C ILE A 63 -11.51 -2.12 -5.70
N LEU A 64 -12.69 -1.96 -6.31
CA LEU A 64 -13.22 -0.67 -6.75
C LEU A 64 -14.44 -0.32 -5.90
N LEU A 65 -14.48 0.92 -5.43
CA LEU A 65 -15.60 1.56 -4.77
C LEU A 65 -16.24 2.52 -5.76
N VAL A 66 -17.54 2.42 -5.93
CA VAL A 66 -18.33 3.30 -6.80
C VAL A 66 -19.38 3.97 -5.93
N ALA A 67 -19.52 5.28 -6.05
CA ALA A 67 -20.57 6.06 -5.41
C ALA A 67 -21.08 7.11 -6.41
N HIS A 68 -22.16 7.81 -6.06
CA HIS A 68 -22.66 8.89 -6.89
C HIS A 68 -21.62 10.02 -7.07
N GLU A 69 -20.66 10.14 -6.14
CA GLU A 69 -19.56 11.09 -6.20
C GLU A 69 -18.33 10.60 -6.99
N GLY A 70 -18.30 9.35 -7.48
CA GLY A 70 -17.24 8.88 -8.38
C GLY A 70 -16.74 7.46 -8.12
N ILE A 71 -15.45 7.24 -8.35
CA ILE A 71 -14.77 5.94 -8.23
C ILE A 71 -13.46 6.04 -7.43
N ASN A 72 -13.13 5.01 -6.66
CA ASN A 72 -11.87 4.86 -5.93
C ASN A 72 -11.46 3.39 -5.89
N GLY A 73 -10.18 3.07 -5.95
CA GLY A 73 -9.75 1.72 -5.63
C GLY A 73 -8.31 1.40 -5.97
N THR A 74 -7.98 0.15 -5.69
CA THR A 74 -6.69 -0.45 -6.02
C THR A 74 -6.95 -1.78 -6.72
N ILE A 75 -6.40 -1.93 -7.91
CA ILE A 75 -6.53 -3.11 -8.76
C ILE A 75 -5.16 -3.57 -9.26
N ALA A 76 -5.04 -4.86 -9.53
CA ALA A 76 -3.79 -5.50 -9.92
C ALA A 76 -4.02 -6.56 -11.01
N GLY A 77 -3.06 -6.65 -11.91
CA GLY A 77 -3.10 -7.55 -13.07
C GLY A 77 -1.80 -7.51 -13.86
N THR A 78 -1.80 -8.13 -15.03
CA THR A 78 -0.74 -7.94 -16.03
C THR A 78 -0.77 -6.52 -16.58
N ASP A 79 0.33 -6.06 -17.18
CA ASP A 79 0.40 -4.73 -17.80
C ASP A 79 -0.74 -4.50 -18.80
N ALA A 80 -0.95 -5.46 -19.71
CA ALA A 80 -2.00 -5.38 -20.73
C ALA A 80 -3.43 -5.36 -20.12
N ALA A 81 -3.67 -6.15 -19.07
CA ALA A 81 -4.97 -6.16 -18.40
C ALA A 81 -5.24 -4.81 -17.69
N ILE A 82 -4.22 -4.25 -17.04
CA ILE A 82 -4.32 -2.94 -16.39
C ILE A 82 -4.56 -1.83 -17.42
N ASP A 83 -3.85 -1.83 -18.54
CA ASP A 83 -4.08 -0.83 -19.59
C ASP A 83 -5.51 -0.93 -20.16
N ALA A 84 -6.01 -2.14 -20.39
CA ALA A 84 -7.36 -2.38 -20.90
C ALA A 84 -8.46 -1.89 -19.94
N ILE A 85 -8.38 -2.22 -18.64
CA ILE A 85 -9.40 -1.76 -17.68
C ILE A 85 -9.34 -0.24 -17.48
N LEU A 86 -8.16 0.37 -17.52
CA LEU A 86 -8.03 1.81 -17.37
C LEU A 86 -8.62 2.55 -18.57
N ALA A 87 -8.52 2.00 -19.77
CA ALA A 87 -9.22 2.52 -20.94
C ALA A 87 -10.74 2.46 -20.75
N ILE A 88 -11.27 1.35 -20.20
CA ILE A 88 -12.70 1.21 -19.89
C ILE A 88 -13.14 2.25 -18.85
N ILE A 89 -12.39 2.41 -17.76
CA ILE A 89 -12.72 3.40 -16.71
C ILE A 89 -12.68 4.81 -17.30
N ARG A 90 -11.67 5.16 -18.11
CA ARG A 90 -11.57 6.47 -18.75
C ARG A 90 -12.68 6.78 -19.75
N ALA A 91 -13.31 5.74 -20.31
CA ALA A 91 -14.47 5.88 -21.19
C ALA A 91 -15.79 6.10 -20.44
N LEU A 92 -15.82 5.95 -19.12
CA LEU A 92 -16.99 6.34 -18.32
C LEU A 92 -17.23 7.86 -18.38
N PRO A 93 -18.46 8.32 -18.17
CA PRO A 93 -18.78 9.74 -18.16
C PRO A 93 -17.86 10.56 -17.24
N ASP A 94 -17.26 11.59 -17.82
CA ASP A 94 -16.34 12.53 -17.15
C ASP A 94 -15.12 11.88 -16.47
N CYS A 95 -14.73 10.65 -16.86
CA CYS A 95 -13.55 9.94 -16.33
C CYS A 95 -12.28 10.05 -17.21
N ALA A 96 -12.31 10.79 -18.31
CA ALA A 96 -11.17 10.88 -19.23
C ALA A 96 -9.88 11.37 -18.56
N GLY A 97 -10.02 12.26 -17.56
CA GLY A 97 -8.92 12.81 -16.77
C GLY A 97 -8.41 11.91 -15.62
N LEU A 98 -8.82 10.65 -15.54
CA LEU A 98 -8.41 9.74 -14.46
C LEU A 98 -6.87 9.65 -14.36
N GLU A 99 -6.37 10.12 -13.23
CA GLU A 99 -4.99 9.92 -12.79
C GLU A 99 -4.83 8.59 -12.06
N VAL A 100 -3.75 7.88 -12.37
CA VAL A 100 -3.46 6.56 -11.82
C VAL A 100 -2.04 6.51 -11.33
N LYS A 101 -1.86 5.94 -10.13
CA LYS A 101 -0.55 5.73 -9.51
C LYS A 101 -0.19 4.25 -9.67
N PHE A 102 0.99 3.98 -10.23
CA PHE A 102 1.42 2.62 -10.52
C PHE A 102 2.50 2.17 -9.54
N SER A 103 2.44 0.90 -9.17
CA SER A 103 3.49 0.23 -8.41
C SER A 103 3.59 -1.22 -8.88
N ARG A 104 4.61 -1.93 -8.42
CA ARG A 104 4.87 -3.32 -8.81
C ARG A 104 4.75 -4.27 -7.62
N ALA A 105 4.43 -5.52 -7.91
CA ALA A 105 4.30 -6.58 -6.92
C ALA A 105 4.84 -7.91 -7.46
N PRO A 106 5.38 -8.78 -6.59
CA PRO A 106 5.86 -10.11 -7.00
C PRO A 106 4.71 -11.06 -7.36
N ALA A 107 3.52 -10.84 -6.79
CA ALA A 107 2.31 -11.61 -7.03
C ALA A 107 1.05 -10.72 -6.91
N LEU A 108 -0.12 -11.24 -7.30
CA LEU A 108 -1.38 -10.51 -7.20
C LEU A 108 -1.71 -10.22 -5.72
N PRO A 109 -1.72 -8.96 -5.26
CA PRO A 109 -1.86 -8.63 -3.84
C PRO A 109 -3.32 -8.65 -3.36
N PHE A 110 -4.19 -9.37 -4.08
CA PHE A 110 -5.61 -9.51 -3.79
C PHE A 110 -6.06 -10.94 -4.12
N HIS A 111 -6.92 -11.50 -3.25
CA HIS A 111 -7.49 -12.83 -3.49
C HIS A 111 -8.59 -12.85 -4.57
N ARG A 112 -9.29 -11.74 -4.78
CA ARG A 112 -10.44 -11.66 -5.71
C ARG A 112 -10.72 -10.22 -6.10
N MET A 113 -11.45 -10.04 -7.20
CA MET A 113 -12.04 -8.76 -7.55
C MET A 113 -13.28 -8.45 -6.71
N LYS A 114 -13.48 -7.18 -6.37
CA LYS A 114 -14.72 -6.65 -5.80
C LYS A 114 -15.02 -5.29 -6.41
N VAL A 115 -16.25 -5.08 -6.86
CA VAL A 115 -16.79 -3.74 -7.12
C VAL A 115 -17.95 -3.49 -6.16
N ARG A 116 -17.84 -2.45 -5.33
CA ARG A 116 -18.75 -2.16 -4.22
C ARG A 116 -19.38 -0.80 -4.39
N ILE A 117 -20.72 -0.76 -4.35
CA ILE A 117 -21.44 0.51 -4.24
C ILE A 117 -21.33 1.01 -2.80
N LYS A 118 -21.01 2.30 -2.66
CA LYS A 118 -20.90 3.01 -1.39
C LYS A 118 -21.67 4.33 -1.47
N ARG A 119 -21.96 4.91 -0.30
CA ARG A 119 -22.47 6.29 -0.22
C ARG A 119 -21.39 7.30 -0.62
N GLU A 120 -20.16 7.04 -0.16
CA GLU A 120 -18.97 7.82 -0.45
C GLU A 120 -17.82 6.89 -0.87
N ILE A 121 -17.03 7.29 -1.86
CA ILE A 121 -15.82 6.57 -2.29
C ILE A 121 -14.67 6.69 -1.29
N VAL A 122 -14.75 7.68 -0.40
CA VAL A 122 -14.00 7.78 0.86
C VAL A 122 -14.91 8.42 1.89
N THR A 123 -15.21 7.71 2.98
CA THR A 123 -16.24 8.16 3.91
C THR A 123 -15.70 9.10 4.97
N MET A 124 -16.08 10.37 4.88
CA MET A 124 -15.87 11.37 5.94
C MET A 124 -17.13 11.62 6.75
N GLY A 125 -18.31 11.44 6.15
CA GLY A 125 -19.59 11.60 6.85
C GLY A 125 -20.03 13.05 7.05
N ILE A 126 -19.56 13.97 6.21
CA ILE A 126 -20.02 15.36 6.16
C ILE A 126 -20.78 15.56 4.86
N ASP A 127 -22.06 15.93 4.97
CA ASP A 127 -22.93 16.19 3.83
C ASP A 127 -22.63 17.56 3.21
N GLY A 128 -22.89 17.71 1.92
CA GLY A 128 -22.82 19.00 1.21
C GLY A 128 -21.42 19.45 0.79
N LEU A 129 -20.36 18.70 1.11
CA LEU A 129 -19.01 18.97 0.60
C LEU A 129 -18.85 18.46 -0.83
N ASP A 130 -18.49 19.36 -1.76
CA ASP A 130 -18.11 18.98 -3.12
C ASP A 130 -16.58 19.09 -3.28
N PRO A 131 -15.83 17.97 -3.21
CA PRO A 131 -14.38 17.98 -3.33
C PRO A 131 -13.88 18.41 -4.72
N ARG A 132 -14.78 18.65 -5.69
CA ARG A 132 -14.43 19.21 -7.00
C ARG A 132 -14.41 20.74 -7.04
N ARG A 133 -15.00 21.40 -6.03
CA ARG A 133 -15.20 22.86 -6.01
C ARG A 133 -14.42 23.54 -4.88
N ASP A 134 -14.38 22.89 -3.72
CA ASP A 134 -13.95 23.53 -2.49
C ASP A 134 -12.56 23.08 -2.02
N VAL A 135 -11.81 22.37 -2.87
CA VAL A 135 -10.51 21.78 -2.53
C VAL A 135 -9.45 22.82 -2.16
N GLY A 136 -8.52 22.45 -1.29
CA GLY A 136 -7.33 23.25 -0.98
C GLY A 136 -6.32 23.32 -2.12
N HIS A 137 -5.19 23.96 -1.86
CA HIS A 137 -4.10 24.10 -2.82
C HIS A 137 -3.34 22.78 -2.97
N TYR A 138 -3.27 22.26 -4.20
CA TYR A 138 -2.39 21.15 -4.55
C TYR A 138 -0.93 21.59 -4.45
N VAL A 139 -0.11 20.78 -3.79
CA VAL A 139 1.34 20.99 -3.68
C VAL A 139 2.04 19.80 -4.33
N PRO A 140 2.82 20.01 -5.40
CA PRO A 140 3.62 18.96 -6.02
C PRO A 140 4.63 18.36 -5.02
N PRO A 141 4.99 17.06 -5.14
CA PRO A 141 5.95 16.43 -4.25
C PRO A 141 7.29 17.15 -4.11
N GLU A 142 7.78 17.76 -5.21
CA GLU A 142 9.03 18.52 -5.26
C GLU A 142 9.00 19.77 -4.36
N ASP A 143 7.84 20.38 -4.19
CA ASP A 143 7.64 21.58 -3.37
C ASP A 143 7.20 21.24 -1.94
N TRP A 144 6.75 20.00 -1.71
CA TRP A 144 6.18 19.56 -0.45
C TRP A 144 7.12 19.75 0.74
N ASN A 145 8.39 19.38 0.58
CA ASN A 145 9.39 19.46 1.65
C ASN A 145 9.60 20.90 2.14
N ALA A 146 9.58 21.88 1.24
CA ALA A 146 9.74 23.29 1.59
C ALA A 146 8.54 23.77 2.42
N LEU A 147 7.32 23.39 2.02
CA LEU A 147 6.11 23.72 2.76
C LEU A 147 6.11 23.11 4.16
N ILE A 148 6.41 21.81 4.29
CA ILE A 148 6.34 21.12 5.59
C ILE A 148 7.53 21.41 6.52
N SER A 149 8.57 22.05 6.02
CA SER A 149 9.70 22.54 6.83
C SER A 149 9.47 23.95 7.37
N ASP A 150 8.45 24.67 6.89
CA ASP A 150 8.06 25.98 7.42
C ASP A 150 7.51 25.80 8.85
N PRO A 151 8.10 26.43 9.88
CA PRO A 151 7.65 26.29 11.27
C PRO A 151 6.22 26.80 11.51
N ASP A 152 5.69 27.65 10.62
CA ASP A 152 4.32 28.16 10.68
C ASP A 152 3.31 27.24 9.97
N THR A 153 3.79 26.16 9.34
CA THR A 153 2.94 25.15 8.71
C THR A 153 2.66 24.01 9.69
N ILE A 154 1.38 23.76 9.93
CA ILE A 154 0.93 22.57 10.64
C ILE A 154 0.70 21.46 9.63
N VAL A 155 1.47 20.39 9.80
CA VAL A 155 1.41 19.22 8.95
C VAL A 155 0.53 18.16 9.62
N ILE A 156 -0.49 17.68 8.92
CA ILE A 156 -1.48 16.74 9.47
C ILE A 156 -1.54 15.49 8.61
N ASP A 157 -1.33 14.33 9.25
CA ASP A 157 -1.55 13.03 8.64
C ASP A 157 -3.04 12.69 8.71
N THR A 158 -3.76 12.71 7.58
CA THR A 158 -5.21 12.42 7.61
C THR A 158 -5.49 10.91 7.59
N ARG A 159 -4.48 10.08 7.85
CA ARG A 159 -4.62 8.63 7.86
C ARG A 159 -5.07 8.10 9.22
N ASN A 160 -5.48 6.83 9.25
CA ASN A 160 -5.84 6.19 10.51
C ASN A 160 -4.57 5.80 11.27
N ASP A 161 -4.69 5.67 12.58
CA ASP A 161 -3.61 5.35 13.52
C ASP A 161 -2.69 4.19 13.07
N TYR A 162 -3.23 3.08 12.59
CA TYR A 162 -2.44 1.92 12.14
C TYR A 162 -1.59 2.22 10.89
N GLU A 163 -1.96 3.21 10.10
CA GLU A 163 -1.21 3.65 8.92
C GLU A 163 -0.07 4.59 9.32
N VAL A 164 -0.30 5.43 10.33
CA VAL A 164 0.69 6.37 10.88
C VAL A 164 1.76 5.61 11.66
N ALA A 165 1.36 4.56 12.40
CA ALA A 165 2.24 3.75 13.24
C ALA A 165 3.42 3.12 12.50
N ILE A 166 3.34 2.95 11.18
CA ILE A 166 4.42 2.34 10.38
C ILE A 166 5.24 3.34 9.56
N GLY A 167 4.83 4.60 9.52
CA GLY A 167 5.57 5.66 8.87
C GLY A 167 4.72 6.90 8.64
N THR A 168 5.34 8.07 8.68
CA THR A 168 4.69 9.38 8.48
C THR A 168 5.73 10.43 8.07
N PHE A 169 5.31 11.64 7.73
CA PHE A 169 6.24 12.75 7.52
C PHE A 169 6.79 13.27 8.84
N ARG A 170 8.08 13.61 8.89
CA ARG A 170 8.70 14.22 10.06
C ARG A 170 7.92 15.45 10.52
N GLY A 171 7.58 15.48 11.81
CA GLY A 171 6.85 16.61 12.42
C GLY A 171 5.35 16.66 12.10
N ALA A 172 4.81 15.67 11.37
CA ALA A 172 3.38 15.56 11.16
C ALA A 172 2.64 15.23 12.46
N ILE A 173 1.48 15.86 12.64
CA ILE A 173 0.55 15.53 13.71
C ILE A 173 -0.22 14.28 13.31
N ASP A 174 -0.23 13.28 14.22
CA ASP A 174 -1.13 12.13 14.18
C ASP A 174 -2.45 12.48 14.89
N PRO A 175 -3.59 12.51 14.19
CA PRO A 175 -4.90 12.69 14.80
C PRO A 175 -5.33 11.56 15.74
N GLY A 176 -4.70 10.37 15.66
CA GLY A 176 -5.09 9.19 16.43
C GLY A 176 -6.43 8.59 16.01
N THR A 177 -6.92 8.95 14.81
CA THR A 177 -8.23 8.52 14.31
C THR A 177 -8.23 7.02 13.98
N LYS A 178 -9.26 6.29 14.40
CA LYS A 178 -9.47 4.89 13.99
C LYS A 178 -10.14 4.81 12.62
N THR A 179 -10.97 5.80 12.33
CA THR A 179 -11.64 5.96 11.05
C THR A 179 -11.61 7.42 10.60
N PHE A 180 -11.54 7.65 9.29
CA PHE A 180 -11.57 9.00 8.71
C PHE A 180 -12.84 9.82 9.03
N ARG A 181 -13.90 9.19 9.54
CA ARG A 181 -15.11 9.90 10.03
C ARG A 181 -14.86 10.69 11.31
N GLU A 182 -13.80 10.37 12.05
CA GLU A 182 -13.43 11.07 13.29
C GLU A 182 -12.64 12.36 13.01
N PHE A 183 -12.06 12.48 11.81
CA PHE A 183 -11.24 13.62 11.42
C PHE A 183 -11.95 14.98 11.58
N PRO A 184 -13.22 15.17 11.16
CA PRO A 184 -13.90 16.46 11.31
C PRO A 184 -14.01 16.93 12.77
N GLN A 185 -14.31 16.01 13.70
CA GLN A 185 -14.40 16.34 15.11
C GLN A 185 -13.03 16.72 15.66
N TRP A 186 -12.03 15.87 15.42
CA TRP A 186 -10.66 16.10 15.84
C TRP A 186 -10.13 17.46 15.34
N PHE A 187 -10.41 17.79 14.07
CA PHE A 187 -9.93 19.03 13.49
C PHE A 187 -10.55 20.26 14.17
N ARG A 188 -11.85 20.25 14.47
CA ARG A 188 -12.51 21.37 15.17
C ARG A 188 -11.94 21.60 16.57
N GLU A 189 -11.68 20.52 17.29
CA GLU A 189 -11.02 20.57 18.60
C GLU A 189 -9.62 21.18 18.46
N ARG A 190 -8.83 20.70 17.50
CA ARG A 190 -7.49 21.22 17.22
C ARG A 190 -7.49 22.68 16.78
N GLN A 191 -8.43 23.08 15.94
CA GLN A 191 -8.58 24.45 15.47
C GLN A 191 -8.91 25.40 16.63
N ALA A 192 -9.79 24.98 17.55
CA ALA A 192 -10.11 25.76 18.74
C ALA A 192 -8.89 25.99 19.64
N GLU A 193 -8.03 24.97 19.82
CA GLU A 193 -6.75 25.10 20.54
C GLU A 193 -5.82 26.12 19.85
N LEU A 194 -5.64 26.02 18.54
CA LEU A 194 -4.75 26.91 17.77
C LEU A 194 -5.23 28.37 17.83
N LEU A 195 -6.54 28.59 17.72
CA LEU A 195 -7.12 29.92 17.86
C LEU A 195 -6.95 30.47 19.28
N HIS A 196 -7.02 29.61 20.32
CA HIS A 196 -6.75 30.01 21.70
C HIS A 196 -5.28 30.43 21.91
N GLU A 197 -4.35 29.79 21.19
CA GLU A 197 -2.93 30.18 21.14
C GLU A 197 -2.67 31.45 20.30
N GLY A 198 -3.71 32.03 19.68
CA GLY A 198 -3.58 33.21 18.81
C GLY A 198 -2.91 32.91 17.47
N ARG A 199 -2.93 31.65 17.02
CA ARG A 199 -2.30 31.19 15.78
C ARG A 199 -3.33 31.00 14.67
N THR A 200 -2.99 31.48 13.48
CA THR A 200 -3.71 31.17 12.22
C THR A 200 -2.73 30.50 11.24
N PRO A 201 -2.30 29.25 11.52
CA PRO A 201 -1.23 28.61 10.78
C PRO A 201 -1.72 28.09 9.42
N LYS A 202 -0.77 27.91 8.50
CA LYS A 202 -0.99 27.17 7.26
C LYS A 202 -1.25 25.70 7.61
N ILE A 203 -2.23 25.07 6.98
CA ILE A 203 -2.52 23.64 7.20
C ILE A 203 -2.08 22.86 5.97
N ALA A 204 -1.12 21.96 6.13
CA ALA A 204 -0.67 21.03 5.08
C ALA A 204 -1.12 19.61 5.43
N MET A 205 -1.93 19.00 4.56
CA MET A 205 -2.47 17.66 4.78
C MET A 205 -1.96 16.65 3.76
N PHE A 206 -1.80 15.41 4.19
CA PHE A 206 -1.43 14.32 3.28
C PHE A 206 -2.11 13.00 3.68
N CYS A 207 -2.17 12.09 2.72
CA CYS A 207 -2.57 10.71 2.93
C CYS A 207 -1.92 9.82 1.86
N THR A 208 -2.20 8.52 1.86
CA THR A 208 -1.57 7.54 0.97
C THR A 208 -1.61 7.95 -0.50
N GLY A 209 -2.81 8.20 -1.06
CA GLY A 209 -3.00 8.46 -2.48
C GLY A 209 -3.64 9.79 -2.83
N GLY A 210 -3.95 10.65 -1.85
CA GLY A 210 -4.56 11.98 -2.05
C GLY A 210 -6.06 12.06 -1.75
N ILE A 211 -6.84 10.99 -1.99
CA ILE A 211 -8.32 11.06 -1.94
C ILE A 211 -8.92 11.57 -0.61
N ARG A 212 -8.31 11.27 0.55
CA ARG A 212 -8.79 11.81 1.85
C ARG A 212 -8.56 13.31 1.94
N CYS A 213 -7.44 13.81 1.39
CA CYS A 213 -7.09 15.21 1.38
C CYS A 213 -8.03 16.04 0.52
N GLU A 214 -8.58 15.46 -0.56
CA GLU A 214 -9.61 16.11 -1.37
C GLU A 214 -10.82 16.53 -0.51
N LYS A 215 -11.28 15.62 0.37
CA LYS A 215 -12.38 15.91 1.31
C LYS A 215 -11.94 16.71 2.53
N ALA A 216 -10.79 16.37 3.12
CA ALA A 216 -10.29 17.02 4.33
C ALA A 216 -9.97 18.50 4.07
N THR A 217 -9.35 18.84 2.93
CA THR A 217 -9.09 20.24 2.60
C THR A 217 -10.35 21.03 2.32
N ALA A 218 -11.33 20.46 1.60
CA ALA A 218 -12.63 21.09 1.39
C ALA A 218 -13.35 21.36 2.73
N PHE A 219 -13.32 20.38 3.64
CA PHE A 219 -13.86 20.54 4.99
C PHE A 219 -13.17 21.64 5.78
N VAL A 220 -11.84 21.61 5.85
CA VAL A 220 -11.05 22.58 6.63
C VAL A 220 -11.23 24.01 6.09
N ARG A 221 -11.36 24.18 4.77
CA ARG A 221 -11.71 25.48 4.17
C ARG A 221 -13.13 25.94 4.55
N ALA A 222 -14.10 25.03 4.58
CA ALA A 222 -15.46 25.33 5.02
C ALA A 222 -15.53 25.72 6.52
N GLU A 223 -14.59 25.25 7.34
CA GLU A 223 -14.42 25.66 8.75
C GLU A 223 -13.66 27.00 8.90
N GLY A 224 -13.39 27.71 7.78
CA GLY A 224 -12.89 29.09 7.78
C GLY A 224 -11.36 29.23 7.72
N VAL A 225 -10.62 28.16 7.44
CA VAL A 225 -9.17 28.24 7.23
C VAL A 225 -8.89 28.56 5.75
N GLU A 226 -8.15 29.65 5.51
CA GLU A 226 -7.83 30.09 4.13
C GLU A 226 -6.66 29.29 3.53
N ASP A 227 -5.54 29.23 4.26
CA ASP A 227 -4.29 28.61 3.83
C ASP A 227 -4.28 27.09 4.06
N VAL A 228 -4.96 26.38 3.17
CA VAL A 228 -5.09 24.91 3.23
C VAL A 228 -4.44 24.28 2.01
N PHE A 229 -3.46 23.42 2.26
CA PHE A 229 -2.65 22.74 1.27
C PHE A 229 -2.78 21.23 1.40
N HIS A 230 -2.57 20.51 0.30
CA HIS A 230 -2.33 19.07 0.40
C HIS A 230 -1.37 18.53 -0.65
N LEU A 231 -0.75 17.40 -0.32
CA LEU A 231 0.20 16.72 -1.18
C LEU A 231 -0.48 16.12 -2.43
N GLN A 232 -0.15 16.66 -3.60
CA GLN A 232 -0.67 16.19 -4.88
C GLN A 232 -0.22 14.74 -5.13
N GLY A 233 -1.18 13.85 -5.37
CA GLY A 233 -0.94 12.42 -5.56
C GLY A 233 -0.57 11.64 -4.29
N GLY A 234 -0.53 12.30 -3.13
CA GLY A 234 -0.26 11.69 -1.82
C GLY A 234 1.15 11.13 -1.65
N ILE A 235 1.34 10.38 -0.56
CA ILE A 235 2.61 9.76 -0.19
C ILE A 235 3.16 8.87 -1.31
N LEU A 236 2.29 8.14 -2.03
CA LEU A 236 2.73 7.28 -3.12
C LEU A 236 3.44 8.06 -4.24
N LYS A 237 2.93 9.25 -4.60
CA LYS A 237 3.58 10.08 -5.62
C LYS A 237 4.88 10.68 -5.11
N TYR A 238 4.92 11.06 -3.82
CA TYR A 238 6.13 11.55 -3.18
C TYR A 238 7.24 10.49 -3.15
N LEU A 239 6.94 9.26 -2.70
CA LEU A 239 7.92 8.16 -2.66
C LEU A 239 8.39 7.71 -4.05
N GLU A 240 7.60 7.96 -5.10
CA GLU A 240 7.98 7.70 -6.49
C GLU A 240 8.96 8.75 -7.03
N THR A 241 8.82 10.02 -6.64
CA THR A 241 9.44 11.15 -7.35
C THR A 241 10.52 11.87 -6.55
N VAL A 242 10.39 11.94 -5.23
CA VAL A 242 11.36 12.60 -4.36
C VAL A 242 12.49 11.63 -4.02
N PRO A 243 13.77 12.01 -4.25
CA PRO A 243 14.90 11.16 -3.89
C PRO A 243 14.95 10.89 -2.39
N GLU A 244 15.21 9.64 -2.01
CA GLU A 244 15.26 9.21 -0.60
C GLU A 244 16.21 10.06 0.26
N ALA A 245 17.35 10.48 -0.29
CA ALA A 245 18.33 11.33 0.40
C ALA A 245 17.80 12.74 0.76
N GLN A 246 16.72 13.18 0.11
CA GLN A 246 16.06 14.47 0.37
C GLN A 246 14.71 14.28 1.09
N SER A 247 14.35 13.04 1.39
CA SER A 247 13.03 12.69 1.90
C SER A 247 12.85 13.13 3.34
N LEU A 248 11.67 13.66 3.64
CA LEU A 248 11.18 13.90 5.00
C LEU A 248 10.20 12.80 5.45
N TRP A 249 10.01 11.76 4.64
CA TRP A 249 9.23 10.59 5.00
C TRP A 249 10.05 9.65 5.89
N GLU A 250 9.45 9.18 6.99
CA GLU A 250 10.07 8.26 7.93
C GLU A 250 9.24 6.97 8.00
N GLY A 251 9.90 5.80 7.88
CA GLY A 251 9.24 4.49 7.89
C GLY A 251 8.70 4.07 6.52
N GLU A 252 7.61 3.31 6.50
CA GLU A 252 6.99 2.76 5.29
C GLU A 252 5.54 3.22 5.13
N CYS A 253 5.06 3.33 3.89
CA CYS A 253 3.71 3.78 3.59
C CYS A 253 2.72 2.61 3.54
N PHE A 254 1.73 2.61 4.43
CA PHE A 254 0.68 1.58 4.42
C PHE A 254 -0.14 1.59 3.12
N VAL A 255 -0.39 0.40 2.57
CA VAL A 255 -1.24 0.17 1.40
C VAL A 255 -2.31 -0.89 1.68
N PHE A 256 -3.49 -0.71 1.09
CA PHE A 256 -4.70 -1.50 1.40
C PHE A 256 -4.79 -2.83 0.63
N ASP A 257 -3.67 -3.54 0.54
CA ASP A 257 -3.54 -4.82 -0.15
C ASP A 257 -2.51 -5.73 0.55
N GLN A 258 -2.28 -6.93 0.02
CA GLN A 258 -1.42 -7.93 0.68
C GLN A 258 0.05 -7.52 0.78
N ARG A 259 0.49 -6.44 0.11
CA ARG A 259 1.85 -5.91 0.32
C ARG A 259 2.00 -5.25 1.68
N VAL A 260 0.89 -4.82 2.30
CA VAL A 260 0.81 -4.11 3.60
C VAL A 260 1.45 -2.73 3.59
N SER A 261 2.64 -2.60 3.05
CA SER A 261 3.38 -1.34 2.98
C SER A 261 4.25 -1.25 1.72
N VAL A 262 4.68 -0.03 1.40
CA VAL A 262 5.68 0.28 0.37
C VAL A 262 6.68 1.32 0.86
N GLY A 263 7.92 1.25 0.38
CA GLY A 263 8.98 2.23 0.64
C GLY A 263 9.23 3.19 -0.54
N HIS A 264 10.38 3.86 -0.52
CA HIS A 264 10.86 4.68 -1.64
C HIS A 264 10.94 3.85 -2.94
N GLY A 265 10.66 4.52 -4.08
CA GLY A 265 10.51 3.85 -5.37
C GLY A 265 9.27 2.95 -5.47
N LEU A 266 8.36 3.03 -4.49
CA LEU A 266 7.18 2.17 -4.35
C LEU A 266 7.52 0.68 -4.28
N ALA A 267 8.71 0.37 -3.78
CA ALA A 267 9.16 -1.01 -3.54
C ALA A 267 8.30 -1.64 -2.43
N PRO A 268 7.98 -2.95 -2.52
CA PRO A 268 7.30 -3.66 -1.44
C PRO A 268 8.03 -3.48 -0.11
N GLY A 269 7.27 -3.17 0.92
CA GLY A 269 7.78 -2.95 2.27
C GLY A 269 8.09 -4.23 3.04
N THR A 270 8.42 -4.06 4.32
CA THR A 270 8.83 -5.15 5.22
C THR A 270 7.74 -5.57 6.21
N PHE A 271 6.65 -4.81 6.30
CA PHE A 271 5.56 -5.11 7.22
C PHE A 271 4.70 -6.27 6.73
N ASP A 272 4.25 -7.07 7.68
CA ASP A 272 3.18 -8.06 7.48
C ASP A 272 1.89 -7.53 8.13
N ILE A 273 0.78 -8.26 8.02
CA ILE A 273 -0.49 -7.87 8.64
C ILE A 273 -1.00 -8.95 9.58
N CYS A 274 -1.36 -8.56 10.80
CA CYS A 274 -2.01 -9.48 11.72
C CYS A 274 -3.36 -9.92 11.15
N HIS A 275 -3.55 -11.22 10.90
CA HIS A 275 -4.83 -11.76 10.40
C HIS A 275 -5.96 -11.70 11.44
N ALA A 276 -5.65 -11.41 12.71
CA ALA A 276 -6.63 -11.25 13.77
C ALA A 276 -7.10 -9.81 13.96
N CYS A 277 -6.16 -8.86 14.15
CA CYS A 277 -6.50 -7.45 14.41
C CYS A 277 -6.30 -6.51 13.23
N ARG A 278 -5.63 -6.95 12.15
CA ARG A 278 -5.32 -6.16 10.95
C ARG A 278 -4.31 -5.04 11.15
N THR A 279 -3.71 -4.92 12.34
CA THR A 279 -2.55 -4.06 12.58
C THR A 279 -1.36 -4.56 11.77
N PRO A 280 -0.59 -3.66 11.12
CA PRO A 280 0.71 -4.01 10.55
C PRO A 280 1.66 -4.59 11.62
N LEU A 281 2.51 -5.52 11.23
CA LEU A 281 3.47 -6.19 12.09
C LEU A 281 4.87 -6.01 11.51
N SER A 282 5.76 -5.44 12.33
CA SER A 282 7.18 -5.42 12.04
C SER A 282 7.81 -6.82 12.21
N ALA A 283 9.04 -6.98 11.73
CA ALA A 283 9.83 -8.18 12.01
C ALA A 283 10.03 -8.42 13.51
N ALA A 284 10.12 -7.36 14.31
CA ALA A 284 10.25 -7.45 15.77
C ALA A 284 8.94 -7.93 16.43
N ASP A 285 7.78 -7.41 15.98
CA ASP A 285 6.47 -7.86 16.49
C ASP A 285 6.27 -9.36 16.29
N ARG A 286 6.72 -9.88 15.14
CA ARG A 286 6.64 -11.31 14.79
C ARG A 286 7.58 -12.20 15.60
N GLN A 287 8.56 -11.63 16.31
CA GLN A 287 9.47 -12.37 17.20
C GLN A 287 8.99 -12.37 18.65
N SER A 288 7.94 -11.59 18.96
CA SER A 288 7.38 -11.54 20.31
C SER A 288 6.79 -12.88 20.74
N PRO A 289 6.88 -13.27 22.02
CA PRO A 289 6.22 -14.46 22.55
C PRO A 289 4.68 -14.41 22.45
N ASP A 290 4.11 -13.22 22.25
CA ASP A 290 2.68 -13.00 22.06
C ASP A 290 2.22 -13.14 20.59
N TYR A 291 3.15 -13.41 19.68
CA TYR A 291 2.85 -13.64 18.27
C TYR A 291 2.56 -15.11 17.98
N GLU A 292 1.45 -15.34 17.28
CA GLU A 292 1.08 -16.64 16.72
C GLU A 292 0.42 -16.37 15.38
N GLU A 293 1.07 -16.81 14.30
CA GLU A 293 0.65 -16.55 12.92
C GLU A 293 -0.83 -16.88 12.73
N GLY A 294 -1.58 -15.96 12.13
CA GLY A 294 -3.01 -16.16 11.90
C GLY A 294 -3.93 -15.92 13.10
N VAL A 295 -3.41 -15.97 14.35
CA VAL A 295 -4.19 -16.07 15.59
C VAL A 295 -4.10 -14.83 16.47
N ARG A 296 -2.89 -14.36 16.77
CA ARG A 296 -2.65 -13.22 17.68
C ARG A 296 -1.30 -12.55 17.43
N CYS A 297 -1.16 -11.34 17.95
CA CYS A 297 0.07 -10.57 17.92
C CYS A 297 0.19 -9.74 19.21
N PRO A 298 1.33 -9.07 19.46
CA PRO A 298 1.53 -8.24 20.66
C PRO A 298 0.47 -7.15 20.84
N HIS A 299 -0.06 -6.62 19.73
CA HIS A 299 -1.07 -5.57 19.74
C HIS A 299 -2.49 -6.04 20.04
N CYS A 300 -2.74 -7.36 20.09
CA CYS A 300 -4.08 -7.89 20.33
C CYS A 300 -4.11 -9.15 21.21
N SER A 301 -2.99 -9.52 21.82
CA SER A 301 -2.85 -10.71 22.65
C SER A 301 -3.75 -10.67 23.89
N THR A 302 -4.15 -9.48 24.33
CA THR A 302 -5.06 -9.25 25.47
C THR A 302 -6.51 -8.95 25.03
N ASP A 303 -6.69 -8.44 23.81
CA ASP A 303 -7.95 -7.80 23.38
C ASP A 303 -8.88 -8.75 22.61
N ARG A 304 -8.58 -10.06 22.63
CA ARG A 304 -9.33 -11.08 21.90
C ARG A 304 -9.81 -12.18 22.85
N THR A 305 -11.12 -12.47 22.77
CA THR A 305 -11.75 -13.54 23.53
C THR A 305 -11.26 -14.91 23.05
N GLU A 306 -11.36 -15.91 23.91
CA GLU A 306 -10.95 -17.28 23.55
C GLU A 306 -11.71 -17.81 22.32
N ALA A 307 -13.03 -17.55 22.25
CA ALA A 307 -13.83 -17.90 21.08
C ALA A 307 -13.37 -17.20 19.80
N GLN A 308 -12.85 -15.97 19.88
CA GLN A 308 -12.25 -15.29 18.72
C GLN A 308 -10.94 -15.98 18.31
N ARG A 309 -10.06 -16.28 19.27
CA ARG A 309 -8.78 -16.95 19.03
C ARG A 309 -8.96 -18.30 18.34
N GLN A 310 -9.89 -19.12 18.83
CA GLN A 310 -10.21 -20.42 18.24
C GLN A 310 -10.69 -20.31 16.79
N ARG A 311 -11.55 -19.32 16.48
CA ARG A 311 -11.98 -19.08 15.09
C ARG A 311 -10.82 -18.65 14.18
N TYR A 312 -9.90 -17.83 14.70
CA TYR A 312 -8.73 -17.38 13.95
C TYR A 312 -7.75 -18.52 13.70
N ALA A 313 -7.49 -19.34 14.72
CA ALA A 313 -6.66 -20.54 14.62
C ALA A 313 -7.23 -21.56 13.63
N GLU A 314 -8.54 -21.81 13.66
CA GLU A 314 -9.16 -22.72 12.69
C GLU A 314 -9.05 -22.18 11.26
N ARG A 315 -9.29 -20.88 11.04
CA ARG A 315 -9.09 -20.26 9.73
C ARG A 315 -7.65 -20.42 9.25
N GLU A 316 -6.67 -20.15 10.11
CA GLU A 316 -5.25 -20.31 9.76
C GLU A 316 -4.91 -21.76 9.42
N ARG A 317 -5.40 -22.70 10.23
CA ARG A 317 -5.25 -24.14 9.98
C ARG A 317 -5.79 -24.54 8.60
N GLN A 318 -6.97 -24.04 8.22
CA GLN A 318 -7.55 -24.32 6.90
C GLN A 318 -6.75 -23.69 5.75
N ILE A 319 -6.17 -22.50 5.95
CA ILE A 319 -5.26 -21.87 4.98
C ILE A 319 -4.02 -22.75 4.78
N GLN A 320 -3.39 -23.19 5.87
CA GLN A 320 -2.19 -24.04 5.82
C GLN A 320 -2.48 -25.41 5.19
N LEU A 321 -3.64 -26.01 5.49
CA LEU A 321 -4.11 -27.26 4.87
C LEU A 321 -4.34 -27.13 3.36
N ALA A 322 -4.84 -25.98 2.89
CA ALA A 322 -5.02 -25.75 1.47
C ALA A 322 -3.67 -25.56 0.77
N ARG A 323 -2.77 -24.77 1.37
CA ARG A 323 -1.39 -24.55 0.89
C ARG A 323 -0.64 -25.87 0.74
N SER A 324 -0.70 -26.77 1.72
CA SER A 324 -0.03 -28.08 1.64
C SER A 324 -0.60 -29.00 0.55
N ARG A 325 -1.82 -28.73 0.09
CA ARG A 325 -2.47 -29.45 -1.03
C ARG A 325 -2.29 -28.77 -2.38
N GLY A 326 -1.56 -27.65 -2.45
CA GLY A 326 -1.47 -26.82 -3.66
C GLY A 326 -2.81 -26.19 -4.06
N ALA A 327 -3.77 -26.13 -3.14
CA ALA A 327 -5.10 -25.59 -3.36
C ALA A 327 -5.23 -24.19 -2.73
N HIS A 328 -6.05 -23.33 -3.33
CA HIS A 328 -6.36 -22.02 -2.74
C HIS A 328 -7.51 -22.13 -1.75
N HIS A 329 -7.30 -21.61 -0.54
CA HIS A 329 -8.37 -21.49 0.47
C HIS A 329 -9.21 -20.21 0.32
N MET A 330 -8.63 -19.13 -0.20
CA MET A 330 -9.26 -17.80 -0.25
C MET A 330 -9.29 -17.22 -1.66
N GLY A 331 -10.49 -16.92 -2.17
CA GLY A 331 -10.69 -16.25 -3.46
C GLY A 331 -11.04 -17.20 -4.61
N LEU A 332 -11.10 -16.65 -5.82
CA LEU A 332 -11.24 -17.46 -7.05
C LEU A 332 -9.86 -18.07 -7.42
N PRO A 333 -9.80 -19.18 -8.18
CA PRO A 333 -8.54 -19.72 -8.69
C PRO A 333 -7.73 -18.65 -9.45
N LEU A 334 -6.40 -18.77 -9.45
CA LEU A 334 -5.53 -17.91 -10.26
C LEU A 334 -5.87 -18.05 -11.75
N PRO A 335 -5.79 -16.96 -12.55
CA PRO A 335 -5.76 -17.08 -14.00
C PRO A 335 -4.62 -18.03 -14.40
N VAL A 336 -4.81 -18.82 -15.45
CA VAL A 336 -3.80 -19.74 -15.97
C VAL A 336 -2.51 -18.95 -16.24
N GLY A 337 -1.43 -19.29 -15.52
CA GLY A 337 -0.11 -18.65 -15.66
C GLY A 337 0.31 -17.69 -14.53
N ALA A 338 -0.57 -17.36 -13.58
CA ALA A 338 -0.16 -16.66 -12.36
C ALA A 338 0.21 -17.67 -11.26
N THR A 339 1.32 -17.44 -10.56
CA THR A 339 1.72 -18.19 -9.36
C THR A 339 1.37 -17.40 -8.10
N ASP A 340 0.84 -18.06 -7.08
CA ASP A 340 0.83 -17.50 -5.74
C ASP A 340 2.29 -17.43 -5.27
N GLY A 341 2.77 -16.25 -4.89
CA GLY A 341 4.17 -15.98 -4.51
C GLY A 341 4.65 -16.66 -3.22
N ALA A 342 4.12 -17.84 -2.89
CA ALA A 342 4.56 -18.66 -1.77
C ALA A 342 5.40 -19.83 -2.30
N GLU A 343 6.72 -19.64 -2.41
CA GLU A 343 7.62 -20.78 -2.44
C GLU A 343 7.48 -21.54 -1.11
N ALA A 344 7.06 -22.80 -1.18
CA ALA A 344 7.07 -23.68 -0.02
C ALA A 344 8.52 -23.85 0.47
N PRO A 345 8.78 -23.82 1.79
CA PRO A 345 10.11 -24.13 2.30
C PRO A 345 10.49 -25.55 1.87
N LYS A 346 11.61 -25.68 1.15
CA LYS A 346 12.19 -26.98 0.82
C LYS A 346 12.48 -27.72 2.12
N GLU A 347 11.74 -28.80 2.38
CA GLU A 347 12.06 -29.73 3.47
C GLU A 347 13.49 -30.25 3.26
N VAL A 348 14.39 -29.88 4.17
CA VAL A 348 15.69 -30.54 4.33
C VAL A 348 15.41 -31.83 5.09
N ALA A 349 15.39 -32.95 4.36
CA ALA A 349 15.25 -34.27 4.94
C ALA A 349 16.40 -34.54 5.95
N PRO A 350 16.12 -35.01 7.17
CA PRO A 350 17.18 -35.34 8.12
C PRO A 350 17.88 -36.64 7.68
N SER A 351 19.20 -36.55 7.52
CA SER A 351 20.05 -37.70 7.23
C SER A 351 20.02 -38.70 8.38
N ALA A 352 19.47 -39.90 8.14
CA ALA A 352 19.50 -41.00 9.09
C ALA A 352 20.93 -41.51 9.30
N GLN A 353 21.53 -41.19 10.45
CA GLN A 353 22.73 -41.88 10.94
C GLN A 353 22.34 -43.26 11.47
N LYS A 354 22.71 -44.32 10.74
CA LYS A 354 22.65 -45.71 11.23
C LYS A 354 23.74 -45.93 12.29
N GLN A 355 23.34 -46.05 13.56
CA GLN A 355 24.19 -46.64 14.59
C GLN A 355 24.34 -48.14 14.33
N LYS A 356 25.57 -48.60 14.10
CA LYS A 356 25.95 -50.00 14.12
C LYS A 356 26.07 -50.46 15.57
N VAL A 357 25.19 -51.37 15.99
CA VAL A 357 25.34 -52.16 17.22
C VAL A 357 26.35 -53.28 16.93
N VAL A 358 27.40 -53.39 17.77
CA VAL A 358 28.34 -54.51 17.79
C VAL A 358 28.00 -55.36 19.02
N PRO A 359 27.79 -56.68 18.90
CA PRO A 359 27.46 -57.53 20.05
C PRO A 359 28.73 -58.00 20.77
N LYS A 360 28.61 -58.21 22.08
CA LYS A 360 29.44 -59.14 22.87
C LYS A 360 28.58 -60.31 23.32
#